data_AF-A0A8T2BTC5-F1
#
_entry.id   AF-A0A8T2BTC5-F1
#
_cell.length_a   1.000
_cell.length_b   1.000
_cell.length_c   1.000
_cell.angle_alpha   90.00
_cell.angle_beta   90.00
_cell.angle_gamma   90.00
#
_symmetry.space_group_name_H-M   'P 1'
#
loop_
_entity.id
_entity.type
_entity.pdbx_description
1 polymer ?
#
loop_
_entity_poly.entity_id
_entity_poly.type
_entity_poly.pdbx_seq_one_letter_code
_entity_poly.pdbx_strand_id
1 'polypeptide(L)'
;MSSTVGGSGSSEPSGVKKTSKRPKYSKFTQQELPACKPILTPRWVILTFLVAGVVFIPLGVICLFASQGVVEIVYRYDTDCVPPSSRNNMVAYIQGEGDKICNRTLTVTKPMKHPVYVYYQLENFYQNHRRYVKSRNDAQLRSPSEERDVKTCAPEDNVGGEPIVPCGLVAWSLFNDTYSFSRNSQQLPVNKKDISWKSDREHKFGKNVFPKNFQTGAPIGGGTLNISKPVKILQYQFRFFF
;
A
#
# COMPACT_ATOMS: atom_id res chain seq x y z
N MET A 1 44.29 -26.99 -68.40
CA MET A 1 44.82 -26.38 -69.63
C MET A 1 44.08 -25.07 -69.82
N SER A 2 44.63 -23.87 -69.81
CA SER A 2 45.97 -23.26 -69.86
C SER A 2 45.71 -21.77 -69.54
N SER A 3 46.57 -20.90 -69.06
CA SER A 3 47.95 -20.92 -68.57
C SER A 3 48.20 -19.50 -68.03
N THR A 4 48.97 -19.42 -66.96
CA THR A 4 49.49 -18.24 -66.27
C THR A 4 50.38 -17.35 -67.16
N VAL A 5 50.36 -16.02 -67.00
CA VAL A 5 51.58 -15.18 -67.04
C VAL A 5 51.40 -13.99 -66.09
N GLY A 6 52.28 -13.90 -65.09
CA GLY A 6 52.41 -12.75 -64.19
C GLY A 6 53.36 -11.70 -64.75
N GLY A 7 53.38 -10.52 -64.15
CA GLY A 7 54.41 -9.53 -64.47
C GLY A 7 54.25 -8.16 -63.83
N SER A 8 55.02 -7.98 -62.76
CA SER A 8 55.69 -6.74 -62.33
C SER A 8 54.87 -5.63 -61.68
N GLY A 9 55.26 -5.35 -60.44
CA GLY A 9 54.84 -4.17 -59.69
C GLY A 9 55.40 -2.88 -60.29
N SER A 10 54.62 -1.83 -60.13
CA SER A 10 55.11 -0.46 -60.08
C SER A 10 54.55 0.16 -58.80
N SER A 11 55.46 0.46 -57.89
CA SER A 11 55.23 1.23 -56.68
C SER A 11 55.05 2.70 -57.04
N GLU A 12 53.84 3.21 -56.82
CA GLU A 12 53.58 4.65 -56.72
C GLU A 12 52.51 4.91 -55.64
N PRO A 13 52.46 6.14 -55.10
CA PRO A 13 52.65 6.36 -53.68
C PRO A 13 51.39 6.15 -52.86
N SER A 14 51.63 5.97 -51.55
CA SER A 14 50.63 5.95 -50.48
C SER A 14 49.67 7.13 -50.60
N GLY A 15 48.57 6.91 -51.31
CA GLY A 15 47.44 7.83 -51.33
C GLY A 15 46.92 7.97 -49.91
N VAL A 16 47.06 9.18 -49.36
CA VAL A 16 46.46 9.63 -48.11
C VAL A 16 45.06 9.00 -47.99
N LYS A 17 44.86 8.10 -47.02
CA LYS A 17 43.53 7.61 -46.68
C LYS A 17 42.71 8.83 -46.28
N LYS A 18 41.92 9.35 -47.21
CA LYS A 18 40.96 10.43 -46.93
C LYS A 18 40.14 9.95 -45.73
N THR A 19 40.29 10.61 -44.59
CA THR A 19 39.47 10.36 -43.40
C THR A 19 38.05 10.73 -43.78
N SER A 20 37.30 9.73 -44.22
CA SER A 20 35.92 9.91 -44.60
C SER A 20 35.14 10.27 -43.35
N LYS A 21 34.60 11.50 -43.31
CA LYS A 21 33.63 11.92 -42.28
C LYS A 21 32.26 11.25 -42.48
N ARG A 22 32.13 10.37 -43.49
CA ARG A 22 30.88 9.67 -43.77
C ARG A 22 30.63 8.66 -42.64
N PRO A 23 29.47 8.72 -41.97
CA PRO A 23 29.12 7.73 -40.96
C PRO A 23 29.07 6.33 -41.58
N LYS A 24 29.50 5.34 -40.79
CA LYS A 24 29.51 3.93 -41.22
C LYS A 24 28.09 3.48 -41.54
N TYR A 25 27.87 2.98 -42.75
CA TYR A 25 26.56 2.55 -43.18
C TYR A 25 26.11 1.30 -42.40
N SER A 26 24.96 1.40 -41.75
CA SER A 26 24.19 0.32 -41.12
C SER A 26 22.71 0.66 -41.24
N LYS A 27 21.84 -0.35 -41.38
CA LYS A 27 20.38 -0.18 -41.39
C LYS A 27 19.88 0.58 -40.16
N PHE A 28 20.56 0.44 -39.01
CA PHE A 28 20.28 1.21 -37.80
C PHE A 28 20.65 2.69 -37.96
N THR A 29 21.86 2.99 -38.43
CA THR A 29 22.35 4.38 -38.62
C THR A 29 21.60 5.14 -39.73
N GLN A 30 21.02 4.42 -40.68
CA GLN A 30 20.23 4.97 -41.79
C GLN A 30 18.72 4.96 -41.50
N GLN A 31 18.30 4.42 -40.34
CA GLN A 31 16.89 4.29 -39.96
C GLN A 31 16.06 3.47 -40.97
N GLU A 32 16.69 2.48 -41.60
CA GLU A 32 16.11 1.55 -42.59
C GLU A 32 15.80 0.17 -41.97
N LEU A 33 15.57 0.13 -40.65
CA LEU A 33 15.16 -1.11 -40.00
C LEU A 33 13.75 -1.51 -40.46
N PRO A 34 13.49 -2.82 -40.65
CA PRO A 34 12.15 -3.29 -40.95
C PRO A 34 11.22 -2.93 -39.80
N ALA A 35 10.20 -2.12 -40.10
CA ALA A 35 9.20 -1.70 -39.15
C ALA A 35 7.82 -2.04 -39.68
N CYS A 36 6.99 -2.65 -38.84
CA CYS A 36 5.56 -2.74 -39.11
C CYS A 36 4.94 -1.36 -38.83
N LYS A 37 4.29 -0.76 -39.83
CA LYS A 37 3.60 0.53 -39.71
C LYS A 37 2.09 0.27 -39.79
N PRO A 38 1.42 -0.09 -38.69
CA PRO A 38 0.00 -0.39 -38.73
C PRO A 38 -0.77 0.90 -39.05
N ILE A 39 -1.47 0.92 -40.19
CA ILE A 39 -2.40 1.99 -40.54
C ILE A 39 -3.77 1.61 -39.98
N LEU A 40 -4.25 2.38 -39.01
CA LEU A 40 -5.57 2.20 -38.40
C LEU A 40 -6.67 2.63 -39.40
N THR A 41 -7.14 1.69 -40.22
CA THR A 41 -8.29 1.96 -41.09
C THR A 41 -9.60 1.83 -40.30
N PRO A 42 -10.66 2.57 -40.65
CA PRO A 42 -11.93 2.54 -39.92
C PRO A 42 -12.52 1.13 -39.76
N ARG A 43 -12.35 0.25 -40.76
CA ARG A 43 -12.85 -1.13 -40.72
C ARG A 43 -12.18 -1.95 -39.62
N TRP A 44 -10.85 -1.86 -39.51
CA TRP A 44 -10.11 -2.55 -38.44
C TRP A 44 -10.50 -2.03 -37.07
N VAL A 45 -10.66 -0.71 -36.93
CA VAL A 45 -11.07 -0.09 -35.67
C VAL A 45 -12.45 -0.57 -35.24
N ILE A 46 -13.44 -0.56 -36.13
CA ILE A 46 -14.80 -1.04 -35.84
C ILE A 46 -14.78 -2.52 -35.40
N LEU A 47 -14.03 -3.37 -36.11
CA LEU A 47 -13.91 -4.78 -35.74
C LEU A 47 -13.29 -4.97 -34.35
N THR A 48 -12.22 -4.23 -34.04
CA THR A 48 -11.58 -4.31 -32.72
C THR A 48 -12.52 -3.88 -31.59
N PHE A 49 -13.30 -2.83 -31.77
CA PHE A 49 -14.28 -2.40 -30.77
C PHE A 49 -15.43 -3.38 -30.62
N LEU A 50 -15.90 -4.01 -31.70
CA LEU A 50 -16.91 -5.06 -31.62
C LEU A 50 -16.41 -6.26 -30.81
N VAL A 51 -15.19 -6.73 -31.08
CA VAL A 51 -14.57 -7.82 -30.31
C VAL A 51 -14.38 -7.44 -28.85
N ALA A 52 -13.88 -6.23 -28.57
CA ALA A 52 -13.74 -5.75 -27.20
C ALA A 52 -15.09 -5.68 -26.48
N GLY A 53 -16.15 -5.23 -27.15
CA GLY A 53 -17.51 -5.22 -26.60
C GLY A 53 -18.03 -6.62 -26.27
N VAL A 54 -17.88 -7.57 -27.20
CA VAL A 54 -18.29 -8.98 -26.98
C VAL A 54 -17.56 -9.62 -25.79
N VAL A 55 -16.31 -9.19 -25.49
CA VAL A 55 -15.55 -9.70 -24.34
C VAL A 55 -15.91 -8.95 -23.05
N PHE A 56 -15.96 -7.62 -23.08
CA PHE A 56 -16.13 -6.82 -21.86
C PHE A 56 -17.57 -6.70 -21.37
N ILE A 57 -18.58 -6.82 -22.25
CA ILE A 57 -19.98 -6.82 -21.83
C ILE A 57 -20.29 -8.01 -20.91
N PRO A 58 -20.04 -9.28 -21.29
CA PRO A 58 -20.34 -10.41 -20.41
C PRO A 58 -19.47 -10.39 -19.15
N LEU A 59 -18.19 -10.00 -19.26
CA LEU A 59 -17.32 -9.82 -18.09
C LEU A 59 -17.89 -8.79 -17.12
N GLY A 60 -18.32 -7.63 -17.63
CA GLY A 60 -18.96 -6.58 -16.84
C GLY A 60 -20.24 -7.05 -16.16
N VAL A 61 -21.09 -7.81 -16.86
CA VAL A 61 -22.30 -8.41 -16.28
C VAL A 61 -21.97 -9.36 -15.13
N ILE A 62 -20.99 -10.25 -15.32
CA ILE A 62 -20.52 -11.19 -14.27
C ILE A 62 -20.00 -10.41 -13.05
N CYS A 63 -19.16 -9.40 -13.26
CA CYS A 63 -18.64 -8.56 -12.19
C CYS A 63 -19.75 -7.78 -11.46
N LEU A 64 -20.74 -7.27 -12.18
CA LEU A 64 -21.87 -6.55 -11.60
C LEU A 64 -22.73 -7.47 -10.72
N PHE A 65 -23.06 -8.67 -11.19
CA PHE A 65 -23.78 -9.66 -10.38
C PHE A 65 -23.00 -10.05 -9.14
N ALA A 66 -21.69 -10.26 -9.25
CA ALA A 66 -20.83 -10.55 -8.11
C ALA A 66 -20.80 -9.39 -7.10
N SER A 67 -20.74 -8.14 -7.57
CA SER A 67 -20.75 -6.94 -6.73
C SER A 67 -22.07 -6.73 -6.01
N GLN A 68 -23.21 -6.88 -6.70
CA GLN A 68 -24.54 -6.74 -6.10
C GLN A 68 -24.88 -7.84 -5.09
N GLY A 69 -24.18 -8.98 -5.14
CA GLY A 69 -24.33 -10.08 -4.19
C GLY A 69 -23.69 -9.80 -2.81
N VAL A 70 -22.86 -8.76 -2.69
CA VAL A 70 -22.22 -8.39 -1.43
C VAL A 70 -23.22 -7.65 -0.54
N VAL A 71 -23.36 -8.13 0.71
CA VAL A 71 -24.15 -7.46 1.74
C VAL A 71 -23.19 -6.70 2.64
N GLU A 72 -23.37 -5.38 2.73
CA GLU A 72 -22.55 -4.48 3.55
C GLU A 72 -23.46 -3.67 4.48
N ILE A 73 -22.94 -3.37 5.68
CA ILE A 73 -23.58 -2.49 6.65
C ILE A 73 -22.55 -1.45 7.06
N VAL A 74 -22.84 -0.19 6.74
CA VAL A 74 -22.00 0.96 7.12
C VAL A 74 -22.72 1.72 8.22
N TYR A 75 -22.03 1.96 9.34
CA TYR A 75 -22.56 2.72 10.47
C TYR A 75 -21.54 3.74 10.93
N ARG A 76 -21.95 5.02 10.93
CA ARG A 76 -21.13 6.15 11.36
C ARG A 76 -21.41 6.45 12.83
N TYR A 77 -20.40 6.41 13.68
CA TYR A 77 -20.57 6.49 15.14
C TYR A 77 -19.87 7.69 15.81
N ASP A 78 -19.14 8.51 15.07
CA ASP A 78 -18.39 9.68 15.57
C ASP A 78 -19.30 10.72 16.26
N THR A 79 -20.45 11.05 15.65
CA THR A 79 -21.40 12.03 16.22
C THR A 79 -22.35 11.44 17.25
N ASP A 80 -22.64 10.14 17.09
CA ASP A 80 -23.62 9.45 17.92
C ASP A 80 -23.03 9.12 19.28
N CYS A 81 -21.78 8.68 19.32
CA CYS A 81 -21.09 8.30 20.56
C CYS A 81 -20.63 9.48 21.41
N VAL A 82 -20.75 10.71 20.92
CA VAL A 82 -20.45 11.93 21.68
C VAL A 82 -21.76 12.57 22.19
N PRO A 83 -21.88 12.81 23.51
CA PRO A 83 -23.08 13.43 24.08
C PRO A 83 -23.29 14.85 23.52
N PRO A 84 -24.55 15.31 23.35
CA PRO A 84 -24.84 16.62 22.74
C PRO A 84 -24.10 17.80 23.39
N SER A 85 -23.91 17.75 24.72
CA SER A 85 -23.19 18.78 25.49
C SER A 85 -21.72 18.92 25.11
N SER A 86 -21.08 17.85 24.64
CA SER A 86 -19.64 17.82 24.34
C SER A 86 -19.32 17.85 22.84
N ARG A 87 -20.34 17.97 21.97
CA ARG A 87 -20.14 18.02 20.50
C ARG A 87 -19.35 19.25 20.04
N ASN A 88 -19.42 20.35 20.78
CA ASN A 88 -18.66 21.57 20.48
C ASN A 88 -17.15 21.38 20.68
N ASN A 89 -16.73 20.44 21.54
CA ASN A 89 -15.32 20.12 21.75
C ASN A 89 -15.15 18.60 21.93
N MET A 90 -15.21 17.89 20.81
CA MET A 90 -15.08 16.43 20.79
C MET A 90 -13.71 15.96 21.28
N VAL A 91 -12.64 16.73 21.00
CA VAL A 91 -11.28 16.38 21.42
C VAL A 91 -11.17 16.36 22.95
N ALA A 92 -11.73 17.37 23.63
CA ALA A 92 -11.75 17.40 25.09
C ALA A 92 -12.58 16.25 25.68
N TYR A 93 -13.67 15.84 25.02
CA TYR A 93 -14.43 14.66 25.45
C TYR A 93 -13.62 13.38 25.31
N ILE A 94 -12.96 13.16 24.16
CA ILE A 94 -12.16 11.96 23.89
C ILE A 94 -10.97 11.86 24.84
N GLN A 95 -10.29 12.98 25.12
CA GLN A 95 -9.15 13.04 26.04
C GLN A 95 -9.56 13.07 27.52
N GLY A 96 -10.81 13.41 27.82
CA GLY A 96 -11.31 13.54 29.17
C GLY A 96 -11.48 12.21 29.87
N GLU A 97 -11.29 12.20 31.18
CA GLU A 97 -11.52 11.02 32.02
C GLU A 97 -13.01 10.65 32.05
N GLY A 98 -13.32 9.35 31.98
CA GLY A 98 -14.68 8.82 32.05
C GLY A 98 -14.95 7.72 31.04
N ASP A 99 -15.98 6.93 31.29
CA ASP A 99 -16.39 5.85 30.41
C ASP A 99 -16.87 6.37 29.05
N LYS A 100 -16.39 5.74 27.98
CA LYS A 100 -16.66 6.08 26.58
C LYS A 100 -17.38 4.93 25.85
N ILE A 101 -17.91 3.96 26.59
CA ILE A 101 -18.70 2.87 26.02
C ILE A 101 -19.91 3.45 25.28
N CYS A 102 -20.03 3.05 24.01
CA CYS A 102 -21.09 3.48 23.12
C CYS A 102 -21.80 2.26 22.54
N ASN A 103 -23.02 2.01 23.01
CA ASN A 103 -23.83 0.89 22.54
C ASN A 103 -24.72 1.33 21.37
N ARG A 104 -24.60 0.63 20.23
CA ARG A 104 -25.38 0.89 19.02
C ARG A 104 -26.02 -0.38 18.49
N THR A 105 -27.25 -0.24 18.02
CA THR A 105 -28.03 -1.33 17.42
C THR A 105 -27.94 -1.24 15.90
N LEU A 106 -27.33 -2.25 15.28
CA LEU A 106 -27.19 -2.36 13.83
C LEU A 106 -28.31 -3.25 13.27
N THR A 107 -29.04 -2.76 12.27
CA THR A 107 -30.10 -3.53 11.61
C THR A 107 -29.55 -4.24 10.38
N VAL A 108 -29.53 -5.58 10.43
CA VAL A 108 -29.11 -6.44 9.32
C VAL A 108 -30.32 -6.75 8.43
N THR A 109 -30.45 -6.06 7.30
CA THR A 109 -31.61 -6.19 6.40
C THR A 109 -31.61 -7.47 5.56
N LYS A 110 -30.42 -8.02 5.29
CA LYS A 110 -30.22 -9.23 4.47
C LYS A 110 -29.30 -10.22 5.19
N PRO A 111 -29.51 -11.54 5.04
CA PRO A 111 -28.62 -12.53 5.64
C PRO A 111 -27.21 -12.43 5.05
N MET A 112 -26.21 -12.27 5.92
CA MET A 112 -24.80 -12.24 5.53
C MET A 112 -24.22 -13.65 5.59
N LYS A 113 -23.76 -14.18 4.44
CA LYS A 113 -23.08 -15.49 4.38
C LYS A 113 -21.66 -15.37 4.94
N HIS A 114 -21.17 -16.43 5.58
CA HIS A 114 -19.79 -16.47 6.07
C HIS A 114 -18.79 -16.49 4.89
N PRO A 115 -17.57 -15.94 5.04
CA PRO A 115 -17.06 -15.19 6.20
C PRO A 115 -17.55 -13.73 6.23
N VAL A 116 -17.79 -13.20 7.42
CA VAL A 116 -18.13 -11.79 7.64
C VAL A 116 -16.88 -11.05 8.15
N TYR A 117 -16.56 -9.93 7.52
CA TYR A 117 -15.44 -9.08 7.89
C TYR A 117 -15.92 -7.79 8.54
N VAL A 118 -15.15 -7.29 9.49
CA VAL A 118 -15.41 -6.02 10.17
C VAL A 118 -14.29 -5.05 9.79
N TYR A 119 -14.68 -3.92 9.24
CA TYR A 119 -13.77 -2.83 8.87
C TYR A 119 -14.15 -1.57 9.64
N TYR A 120 -13.17 -0.70 9.85
CA TYR A 120 -13.39 0.65 10.34
C TYR A 120 -12.91 1.62 9.25
N GLN A 121 -13.66 2.71 9.09
CA GLN A 121 -13.42 3.71 8.08
C GLN A 121 -13.07 5.03 8.76
N LEU A 122 -11.97 5.65 8.31
CA LEU A 122 -11.53 6.95 8.77
C LEU A 122 -11.64 7.94 7.62
N GLU A 123 -12.38 9.02 7.83
CA GLU A 123 -12.44 10.14 6.88
C GLU A 123 -11.49 11.25 7.33
N ASN A 124 -11.00 12.04 6.37
CA ASN A 124 -10.06 13.15 6.60
C ASN A 124 -8.75 12.74 7.33
N PHE A 125 -8.32 11.49 7.16
CA PHE A 125 -7.06 10.97 7.71
C PHE A 125 -6.04 10.68 6.58
N TYR A 126 -5.10 11.60 6.38
CA TYR A 126 -4.21 11.62 5.20
C TYR A 126 -2.97 10.71 5.34
N GLN A 127 -3.17 9.40 5.29
CA GLN A 127 -2.06 8.43 5.39
C GLN A 127 -1.08 8.46 4.21
N ASN A 128 -1.49 8.97 3.05
CA ASN A 128 -0.62 9.15 1.88
C ASN A 128 0.33 10.35 2.00
N HIS A 129 0.22 11.19 3.02
CA HIS A 129 1.07 12.35 3.15
C HIS A 129 2.55 11.92 3.21
N ARG A 130 3.41 12.47 2.34
CA ARG A 130 4.82 12.04 2.17
C ARG A 130 5.58 11.93 3.49
N ARG A 131 5.41 12.89 4.41
CA ARG A 131 6.07 12.88 5.72
C ARG A 131 5.53 11.77 6.62
N TYR A 132 4.23 11.50 6.56
CA TYR A 132 3.59 10.43 7.34
C TYR A 132 4.07 9.06 6.87
N VAL A 133 4.03 8.79 5.55
CA VAL A 133 4.50 7.53 4.95
C VAL A 133 5.98 7.28 5.25
N LYS A 134 6.82 8.33 5.22
CA LYS A 134 8.25 8.23 5.50
C LYS A 134 8.56 8.03 6.99
N SER A 135 7.69 8.46 7.89
CA SER A 135 7.89 8.42 9.35
C SER A 135 7.65 7.03 9.92
N ARG A 136 8.59 6.13 9.60
CA ARG A 136 8.73 4.75 10.13
C ARG A 136 10.12 4.20 9.79
N ASN A 137 10.57 3.15 10.47
CA ASN A 137 11.77 2.40 10.08
C ASN A 137 11.46 0.90 9.94
N ASP A 138 11.54 0.39 8.70
CA ASP A 138 11.25 -1.02 8.41
C ASP A 138 12.34 -1.98 8.90
N ALA A 139 13.57 -1.52 9.12
CA ALA A 139 14.66 -2.31 9.69
C ALA A 139 14.43 -2.52 11.20
N GLN A 140 14.07 -1.44 11.92
CA GLN A 140 13.66 -1.48 13.34
C GLN A 140 12.49 -2.43 13.57
N LEU A 141 11.49 -2.40 12.69
CA LEU A 141 10.32 -3.27 12.75
C LEU A 141 10.63 -4.75 12.48
N ARG A 142 11.75 -5.05 11.81
CA ARG A 142 12.15 -6.39 11.40
C ARG A 142 13.10 -7.06 12.38
N SER A 143 14.08 -6.32 12.91
CA SER A 143 15.16 -6.88 13.73
C SER A 143 15.42 -6.04 14.98
N PRO A 144 15.56 -6.67 16.15
CA PRO A 144 16.00 -5.98 17.38
C PRO A 144 17.40 -5.34 17.27
N SER A 145 18.25 -5.82 16.35
CA SER A 145 19.58 -5.22 16.12
C SER A 145 19.51 -3.78 15.62
N GLU A 146 18.42 -3.42 14.94
CA GLU A 146 18.22 -2.12 14.31
C GLU A 146 17.35 -1.18 15.17
N GLU A 147 17.20 -1.49 16.46
CA GLU A 147 16.35 -0.74 17.40
C GLU A 147 16.66 0.77 17.42
N ARG A 148 17.95 1.10 17.31
CA ARG A 148 18.46 2.49 17.35
C ARG A 148 18.41 3.20 15.99
N ASP A 149 18.06 2.52 14.89
CA ASP A 149 17.95 3.17 13.59
C ASP A 149 16.60 3.90 13.46
N VAL A 150 16.55 5.15 13.92
CA VAL A 150 15.31 5.95 13.98
C VAL A 150 15.35 7.19 13.07
N LYS A 151 16.34 7.28 12.17
CA LYS A 151 16.61 8.48 11.34
C LYS A 151 15.42 8.97 10.53
N THR A 152 14.56 8.05 10.07
CA THR A 152 13.38 8.36 9.26
C THR A 152 12.13 8.60 10.09
N CYS A 153 12.15 8.33 11.39
CA CYS A 153 10.99 8.31 12.28
C CYS A 153 10.60 9.65 12.89
N ALA A 154 11.35 10.72 12.64
CA ALA A 154 11.01 12.04 13.17
C ALA A 154 9.54 12.43 12.84
N PRO A 155 8.82 13.10 13.77
CA PRO A 155 9.29 13.56 15.08
C PRO A 155 9.25 12.50 16.20
N GLU A 156 8.59 11.36 16.00
CA GLU A 156 8.38 10.34 17.04
C GLU A 156 9.47 9.26 16.99
N ASP A 157 10.72 9.69 17.16
CA ASP A 157 11.91 8.85 17.02
C ASP A 157 12.51 8.41 18.37
N ASN A 158 12.60 9.32 19.34
CA ASN A 158 13.19 9.08 20.65
C ASN A 158 12.47 9.85 21.77
N VAL A 159 12.60 9.38 23.00
CA VAL A 159 12.18 10.10 24.20
C VAL A 159 13.31 10.04 25.23
N GLY A 160 13.77 11.20 25.72
CA GLY A 160 14.87 11.28 26.68
C GLY A 160 16.21 10.72 26.18
N GLY A 161 16.42 10.66 24.87
CA GLY A 161 17.62 10.08 24.25
C GLY A 161 17.55 8.57 23.99
N GLU A 162 16.46 7.91 24.41
CA GLU A 162 16.22 6.49 24.16
C GLU A 162 15.25 6.28 22.98
N PRO A 163 15.47 5.27 22.12
CA PRO A 163 14.63 5.03 20.95
C PRO A 163 13.22 4.61 21.35
N ILE A 164 12.25 5.11 20.57
CA ILE A 164 10.86 4.65 20.61
C ILE A 164 10.75 3.40 19.73
N VAL A 165 10.12 2.36 20.22
CA VAL A 165 9.85 1.13 19.46
C VAL A 165 8.37 0.81 19.53
N PRO A 166 7.67 0.65 18.39
CA PRO A 166 8.07 1.08 17.04
C PRO A 166 8.08 2.62 16.91
N CYS A 167 9.07 3.18 16.21
CA CYS A 167 9.15 4.63 15.97
C CYS A 167 8.29 5.10 14.80
N GLY A 168 7.98 6.39 14.80
CA GLY A 168 7.37 7.12 13.68
C GLY A 168 5.87 7.34 13.78
N LEU A 169 5.40 8.34 13.03
CA LEU A 169 4.01 8.82 13.07
C LEU A 169 2.99 7.73 12.75
N VAL A 170 3.32 6.80 11.86
CA VAL A 170 2.38 5.73 11.47
C VAL A 170 2.07 4.81 12.64
N ALA A 171 3.08 4.48 13.45
CA ALA A 171 2.87 3.74 14.69
C ALA A 171 2.21 4.62 15.74
N TRP A 172 2.63 5.88 15.85
CA TRP A 172 2.18 6.82 16.88
C TRP A 172 0.68 7.09 16.86
N SER A 173 0.07 7.21 15.67
CA SER A 173 -1.37 7.41 15.48
C SER A 173 -2.13 6.11 15.28
N LEU A 174 -1.76 5.06 16.02
CA LEU A 174 -2.46 3.77 15.98
C LEU A 174 -3.93 3.93 16.40
N PHE A 175 -4.84 3.37 15.61
CA PHE A 175 -6.26 3.33 15.95
C PHE A 175 -6.53 2.49 17.21
N ASN A 176 -7.35 3.00 18.12
CA ASN A 176 -7.49 2.45 19.48
C ASN A 176 -8.91 2.05 19.89
N ASP A 177 -9.93 2.27 19.05
CA ASP A 177 -11.28 1.84 19.41
C ASP A 177 -11.39 0.31 19.41
N THR A 178 -12.25 -0.20 20.28
CA THR A 178 -12.52 -1.63 20.41
C THR A 178 -14.00 -1.92 20.20
N TYR A 179 -14.28 -2.84 19.29
CA TYR A 179 -15.63 -3.28 18.98
C TYR A 179 -15.95 -4.62 19.64
N SER A 180 -17.18 -4.75 20.15
CA SER A 180 -17.79 -5.99 20.59
C SER A 180 -19.20 -6.09 20.00
N PHE A 181 -19.57 -7.29 19.56
CA PHE A 181 -20.87 -7.52 18.94
C PHE A 181 -21.64 -8.57 19.74
N SER A 182 -22.94 -8.35 19.85
CA SER A 182 -23.88 -9.32 20.42
C SER A 182 -25.15 -9.36 19.59
N ARG A 183 -25.79 -10.54 19.53
CA ARG A 183 -27.06 -10.77 18.86
C ARG A 183 -27.96 -11.53 19.82
N ASN A 184 -29.12 -10.97 20.17
CA ASN A 184 -30.06 -11.58 21.13
C ASN A 184 -29.38 -12.04 22.44
N SER A 185 -28.53 -11.17 23.00
CA SER A 185 -27.72 -11.43 24.20
C SER A 185 -26.66 -12.53 24.08
N GLN A 186 -26.47 -13.10 22.88
CA GLN A 186 -25.34 -13.99 22.58
C GLN A 186 -24.18 -13.18 22.01
N GLN A 187 -22.98 -13.34 22.57
CA GLN A 187 -21.79 -12.67 22.06
C GLN A 187 -21.37 -13.25 20.70
N LEU A 188 -21.07 -12.38 19.74
CA LEU A 188 -20.48 -12.74 18.46
C LEU A 188 -18.96 -12.52 18.55
N PRO A 189 -18.15 -13.58 18.70
CA PRO A 189 -16.71 -13.44 18.85
C PRO A 189 -16.08 -12.93 17.54
N VAL A 190 -15.37 -11.82 17.61
CA VAL A 190 -14.61 -11.27 16.48
C VAL A 190 -13.20 -11.86 16.52
N ASN A 191 -12.82 -12.57 15.45
CA ASN A 191 -11.46 -13.08 15.33
C ASN A 191 -10.48 -11.94 15.02
N LYS A 192 -9.53 -11.72 15.93
CA LYS A 192 -8.46 -10.72 15.84
C LYS A 192 -7.10 -11.32 15.40
N LYS A 193 -7.09 -12.59 14.97
CA LYS A 193 -5.89 -13.29 14.49
C LYS A 193 -5.91 -13.43 12.98
N ASP A 194 -4.73 -13.47 12.38
CA ASP A 194 -4.50 -13.75 10.95
C ASP A 194 -5.20 -12.83 9.93
N ILE A 195 -5.64 -11.63 10.36
CA ILE A 195 -6.14 -10.57 9.47
C ILE A 195 -5.04 -9.89 8.64
N SER A 196 -3.78 -10.18 9.01
CA SER A 196 -2.53 -9.91 8.33
C SER A 196 -2.45 -10.36 6.87
N TRP A 197 -1.70 -9.69 6.01
CA TRP A 197 -1.03 -10.41 4.93
C TRP A 197 -0.02 -11.39 5.51
N LYS A 198 0.02 -12.61 4.96
CA LYS A 198 0.98 -13.65 5.39
C LYS A 198 2.42 -13.16 5.28
N SER A 199 2.75 -12.43 4.22
CA SER A 199 4.07 -11.80 4.01
C SER A 199 4.45 -10.84 5.14
N ASP A 200 3.48 -10.07 5.65
CA ASP A 200 3.73 -9.11 6.72
C ASP A 200 4.03 -9.86 8.03
N ARG A 201 3.29 -10.95 8.30
CA ARG A 201 3.54 -11.81 9.47
C ARG A 201 4.89 -12.51 9.39
N GLU A 202 5.30 -12.98 8.23
CA GLU A 202 6.43 -13.90 8.12
C GLU A 202 7.76 -13.22 7.79
N HIS A 203 7.73 -12.10 7.06
CA HIS A 203 8.94 -11.49 6.50
C HIS A 203 9.12 -10.01 6.86
N LYS A 204 8.03 -9.26 7.03
CA LYS A 204 8.11 -7.80 7.24
C LYS A 204 8.36 -7.42 8.69
N PHE A 205 7.63 -8.02 9.62
CA PHE A 205 7.71 -7.68 11.04
C PHE A 205 8.36 -8.80 11.87
N GLY A 206 9.32 -8.43 12.70
CA GLY A 206 10.10 -9.34 13.54
C GLY A 206 9.29 -9.96 14.67
N LYS A 207 9.54 -11.24 14.96
CA LYS A 207 8.90 -11.95 16.10
C LYS A 207 9.42 -11.49 17.46
N ASN A 208 10.63 -10.94 17.50
CA ASN A 208 11.35 -10.59 18.73
C ASN A 208 11.49 -9.07 18.93
N VAL A 209 10.72 -8.26 18.20
CA VAL A 209 10.70 -6.80 18.35
C VAL A 209 9.50 -6.44 19.23
N PHE A 210 9.75 -5.83 20.39
CA PHE A 210 8.74 -5.50 21.40
C PHE A 210 8.65 -3.99 21.60
N PRO A 211 7.46 -3.45 21.92
CA PRO A 211 7.30 -2.04 22.19
C PRO A 211 8.16 -1.55 23.35
N LYS A 212 8.79 -0.38 23.19
CA LYS A 212 9.61 0.30 24.19
C LYS A 212 9.41 1.80 24.09
N ASN A 213 9.33 2.49 25.23
CA ASN A 213 9.24 3.94 25.33
C ASN A 213 8.09 4.57 24.49
N PHE A 214 7.07 3.79 24.16
CA PHE A 214 6.01 4.20 23.24
C PHE A 214 4.93 5.01 23.98
N GLN A 215 4.67 6.24 23.52
CA GLN A 215 3.69 7.17 24.11
C GLN A 215 3.86 7.41 25.62
N THR A 216 5.11 7.43 26.11
CA THR A 216 5.39 7.74 27.53
C THR A 216 5.34 9.24 27.84
N GLY A 217 5.39 10.10 26.82
CA GLY A 217 5.28 11.56 26.92
C GLY A 217 4.13 12.14 26.11
N ALA A 218 3.90 13.44 26.25
CA ALA A 218 2.98 14.19 25.40
C ALA A 218 3.67 14.60 24.08
N PRO A 219 2.95 14.63 22.95
CA PRO A 219 1.52 14.34 22.79
C PRO A 219 1.21 12.84 22.60
N ILE A 220 0.12 12.36 23.22
CA ILE A 220 -0.42 11.01 22.96
C ILE A 220 -1.20 11.05 21.64
N GLY A 221 -0.74 10.28 20.65
CA GLY A 221 -1.35 10.28 19.31
C GLY A 221 -2.54 9.34 19.14
N GLY A 222 -2.47 8.13 19.71
CA GLY A 222 -3.44 7.08 19.46
C GLY A 222 -3.43 5.99 20.53
N GLY A 223 -3.52 4.74 20.11
CA GLY A 223 -3.57 3.58 21.02
C GLY A 223 -2.23 3.25 21.65
N THR A 224 -2.28 2.70 22.86
CA THR A 224 -1.11 2.21 23.57
C THR A 224 -0.77 0.77 23.15
N LEU A 225 0.50 0.40 23.32
CA LEU A 225 1.00 -0.91 22.94
C LEU A 225 1.27 -1.77 24.17
N ASN A 226 0.96 -3.06 24.05
CA ASN A 226 1.28 -4.03 25.10
C ASN A 226 2.75 -4.47 24.97
N ILE A 227 3.54 -4.21 26.00
CA ILE A 227 4.99 -4.48 26.07
C ILE A 227 5.30 -5.98 25.92
N SER A 228 4.40 -6.88 26.35
CA SER A 228 4.58 -8.33 26.27
C SER A 228 4.26 -8.92 24.89
N LYS A 229 3.74 -8.12 23.95
CA LYS A 229 3.35 -8.58 22.60
C LYS A 229 4.29 -8.00 21.56
N PRO A 230 4.76 -8.81 20.59
CA PRO A 230 5.64 -8.31 19.55
C PRO A 230 4.91 -7.39 18.59
N VAL A 231 5.64 -6.43 18.01
CA VAL A 231 5.12 -5.46 17.03
C VAL A 231 4.56 -6.12 15.77
N LYS A 232 4.93 -7.39 15.50
CA LYS A 232 4.35 -8.24 14.47
C LYS A 232 2.82 -8.36 14.56
N ILE A 233 2.20 -8.09 15.72
CA ILE A 233 0.75 -8.12 15.89
C ILE A 233 0.08 -6.79 15.47
N LEU A 234 0.84 -5.71 15.27
CA LEU A 234 0.36 -4.34 14.97
C LEU A 234 -0.06 -4.13 13.51
N GLN A 235 -0.53 -5.18 12.86
CA GLN A 235 -0.77 -5.23 11.42
C GLN A 235 -2.07 -4.54 10.97
N TYR A 236 -2.77 -3.89 11.89
CA TYR A 236 -4.12 -3.34 11.70
C TYR A 236 -4.16 -2.02 10.93
N GLN A 237 -3.04 -1.29 10.82
CA GLN A 237 -3.05 0.12 10.37
C GLN A 237 -2.02 0.45 9.28
N PHE A 238 -1.03 -0.39 9.01
CA PHE A 238 0.09 -0.02 8.12
C PHE A 238 -0.19 -0.14 6.62
N ARG A 239 -1.38 -0.58 6.23
CA ARG A 239 -1.82 -0.66 4.83
C ARG A 239 -3.34 -0.51 4.77
N PHE A 240 -3.80 0.73 4.67
CA PHE A 240 -5.09 0.98 4.01
C PHE A 240 -4.87 0.85 2.52
N PHE A 241 -5.71 0.05 1.87
CA PHE A 241 -5.80 0.03 0.42
C PHE A 241 -6.25 1.43 -0.03
N PHE A 242 -5.43 2.08 -0.84
CA PHE A 242 -5.89 3.15 -1.74
C PHE A 242 -6.63 2.51 -2.91
#